data_AF-A0AAE4ZX82-F1
#
_entry.id   AF-A0AAE4ZX82-F1
#
_cell.length_a   1.000
_cell.length_b   1.000
_cell.length_c   1.000
_cell.angle_alpha   90.00
_cell.angle_beta   90.00
_cell.angle_gamma   90.00
#
_symmetry.space_group_name_H-M   'P 1'
#
loop_
_entity.id
_entity.type
_entity.pdbx_description
1 polymer ?
#
loop_
_entity_poly.entity_id
_entity_poly.type
_entity_poly.pdbx_seq_one_letter_code
_entity_poly.pdbx_strand_id
1 'polypeptide(L)'
;MEIKGFEFKENGIKITGWTGSDPVVFENLTIANNRFLDIGGNSGGNAAAIHLNLSDTADDASNLTITSNRIVGVMGADPSGISISVCSGNSRITHNYIENVYHNSIQVTSRATGTLDISHNVLKNWDSDMNGKGRALRLHGVSAAITVSHNVMVKDGEPQEGYLKASACGPIDARLNYWNGTVPSPETVVADNDIESAPWYLDSARQVRSDELRLDVTVNGQGTVTVEPAQEHYEFGTEVRLTATPAAGWRFAGWSGDLTGNAASVELVMDYHKAVTATFQRVPVVTEPSGPSTPPVEPPVIAPSVTGTVEAEVGGTVELEDGSAAVEVPANAVLEDVTVTLAPVTEVTQPTTGMVMIAGKVFEITAETEDGELVTQFSEPITLTFKLTQEELEEAGVDLEDLKVFYWDEKAGAWIALPTRVDPETGTVTAVTDHFTVFAVMAKPDMPALSDILGHWGEKDILRLVSLGVVGGYEDGTFRPEAGITRQEFAKMVVLAAGLEPDAEPELTFADSDEIAEWARGYVSAAVKAGIITGVGDNRFAPTDPVTRAQAATMIMRSLGEVETALELTFADAETIPEWAKAAILGAVEKGIVTGFEDNTFKPDLSATRGQAAKMLSKLTVVRFED
;
A
#
# COMPACT_ATOMS: atom_id res chain seq x y z
N MET A 1 -9.32 -15.62 -16.58
CA MET A 1 -10.41 -16.61 -16.28
C MET A 1 -10.52 -16.71 -14.77
N GLU A 2 -11.73 -16.77 -14.19
CA GLU A 2 -11.87 -16.79 -12.73
C GLU A 2 -12.74 -17.94 -12.21
N ILE A 3 -12.30 -18.59 -11.13
CA ILE A 3 -13.05 -19.59 -10.37
C ILE A 3 -13.05 -19.16 -8.90
N LYS A 4 -14.13 -18.54 -8.43
CA LYS A 4 -14.21 -17.95 -7.10
C LYS A 4 -15.47 -18.32 -6.33
N GLY A 5 -15.34 -18.49 -5.02
CA GLY A 5 -16.49 -18.61 -4.10
C GLY A 5 -17.22 -19.96 -4.12
N PHE A 6 -16.62 -21.01 -4.69
CA PHE A 6 -17.26 -22.34 -4.77
C PHE A 6 -16.88 -23.27 -3.62
N GLU A 7 -17.80 -24.18 -3.27
CA GLU A 7 -17.52 -25.32 -2.40
C GLU A 7 -17.45 -26.61 -3.22
N PHE A 8 -16.34 -27.33 -3.10
CA PHE A 8 -16.03 -28.59 -3.75
C PHE A 8 -16.00 -29.72 -2.72
N LYS A 9 -16.70 -30.81 -3.03
CA LYS A 9 -16.72 -32.05 -2.24
C LYS A 9 -16.38 -33.23 -3.14
N GLU A 10 -15.58 -34.16 -2.63
CA GLU A 10 -15.12 -35.38 -3.32
C GLU A 10 -14.22 -35.15 -4.54
N ASN A 11 -14.46 -34.12 -5.36
CA ASN A 11 -13.70 -33.75 -6.55
C ASN A 11 -13.36 -32.27 -6.54
N GLY A 12 -12.13 -31.93 -6.95
CA GLY A 12 -11.65 -30.56 -7.06
C GLY A 12 -11.62 -30.02 -8.49
N ILE A 13 -10.84 -28.97 -8.71
CA ILE A 13 -10.61 -28.37 -10.02
C ILE A 13 -9.54 -29.18 -10.76
N LYS A 14 -9.83 -29.55 -12.00
CA LYS A 14 -8.85 -30.18 -12.89
C LYS A 14 -8.86 -29.50 -14.25
N ILE A 15 -7.73 -28.89 -14.60
CA ILE A 15 -7.46 -28.29 -15.91
C ILE A 15 -6.43 -29.16 -16.62
N THR A 16 -6.70 -29.54 -17.87
CA THR A 16 -5.83 -30.42 -18.65
C THR A 16 -5.59 -29.86 -20.05
N GLY A 17 -4.33 -29.81 -20.48
CA GLY A 17 -3.91 -29.55 -21.86
C GLY A 17 -2.91 -30.61 -22.28
N TRP A 18 -3.23 -31.40 -23.32
CA TRP A 18 -2.44 -32.55 -23.79
C TRP A 18 -2.53 -32.75 -25.32
N THR A 19 -2.99 -31.76 -26.08
CA THR A 19 -3.26 -31.92 -27.52
C THR A 19 -2.15 -31.30 -28.36
N GLY A 20 -1.25 -32.14 -28.88
CA GLY A 20 -0.08 -31.76 -29.69
C GLY A 20 -0.37 -31.15 -31.06
N SER A 21 -1.41 -30.34 -31.23
CA SER A 21 -1.62 -29.52 -32.43
C SER A 21 -1.94 -28.06 -32.15
N ASP A 22 -2.61 -27.75 -31.03
CA ASP A 22 -2.95 -26.37 -30.66
C ASP A 22 -2.61 -26.14 -29.16
N PRO A 23 -1.66 -25.24 -28.84
CA PRO A 23 -1.30 -24.92 -27.47
C PRO A 23 -2.47 -24.25 -26.74
N VAL A 24 -2.78 -24.70 -25.53
CA VAL A 24 -3.75 -24.08 -24.63
C VAL A 24 -2.99 -23.20 -23.64
N VAL A 25 -3.16 -21.89 -23.77
CA VAL A 25 -2.61 -20.90 -22.85
C VAL A 25 -3.73 -20.35 -21.98
N PHE A 26 -3.58 -20.49 -20.66
CA PHE A 26 -4.44 -19.86 -19.66
C PHE A 26 -3.73 -18.62 -19.12
N GLU A 27 -4.05 -17.46 -19.68
CA GLU A 27 -3.54 -16.19 -19.18
C GLU A 27 -4.42 -15.65 -18.06
N ASN A 28 -3.81 -15.16 -17.00
CA ASN A 28 -4.47 -14.51 -15.86
C ASN A 28 -5.60 -15.40 -15.29
N LEU A 29 -5.28 -16.67 -15.03
CA LEU A 29 -6.18 -17.60 -14.35
C LEU A 29 -6.18 -17.30 -12.85
N THR A 30 -7.34 -16.98 -12.29
CA THR A 30 -7.52 -16.75 -10.85
C THR A 30 -8.41 -17.83 -10.24
N ILE A 31 -7.90 -18.55 -9.23
CA ILE A 31 -8.66 -19.49 -8.41
C ILE A 31 -8.63 -18.99 -6.97
N ALA A 32 -9.72 -18.40 -6.49
CA ALA A 32 -9.71 -17.73 -5.19
C ALA A 32 -10.96 -17.95 -4.33
N ASN A 33 -10.83 -17.87 -3.01
CA ASN A 33 -11.97 -17.92 -2.09
C ASN A 33 -12.83 -19.20 -2.22
N ASN A 34 -12.24 -20.33 -2.60
CA ASN A 34 -12.96 -21.61 -2.72
C ASN A 34 -12.73 -22.50 -1.49
N ARG A 35 -13.69 -23.38 -1.20
CA ARG A 35 -13.61 -24.40 -0.14
C ARG A 35 -13.53 -25.78 -0.78
N PHE A 36 -12.54 -26.59 -0.41
CA PHE A 36 -12.37 -27.98 -0.85
C PHE A 36 -12.38 -28.87 0.37
N LEU A 37 -13.33 -29.80 0.41
CA LEU A 37 -13.56 -30.69 1.56
C LEU A 37 -13.54 -32.15 1.10
N ASP A 38 -12.69 -32.95 1.72
CA ASP A 38 -12.62 -34.41 1.54
C ASP A 38 -12.47 -34.85 0.07
N ILE A 39 -11.54 -34.21 -0.64
CA ILE A 39 -11.23 -34.49 -2.05
C ILE A 39 -10.56 -35.87 -2.17
N GLY A 40 -11.00 -36.69 -3.14
CA GLY A 40 -10.38 -37.98 -3.44
C GLY A 40 -10.81 -39.16 -2.57
N GLY A 41 -11.80 -38.97 -1.68
CA GLY A 41 -12.28 -39.99 -0.73
C GLY A 41 -12.83 -41.31 -1.32
N ASN A 42 -12.91 -41.47 -2.65
CA ASN A 42 -13.43 -42.68 -3.32
C ASN A 42 -12.72 -43.08 -4.63
N SER A 43 -11.64 -42.41 -5.04
CA SER A 43 -11.00 -42.65 -6.34
C SER A 43 -9.50 -42.96 -6.20
N GLY A 44 -9.09 -44.16 -6.60
CA GLY A 44 -7.71 -44.65 -6.48
C GLY A 44 -6.70 -44.01 -7.47
N GLY A 45 -6.71 -42.68 -7.63
CA GLY A 45 -5.81 -41.93 -8.51
C GLY A 45 -5.09 -40.77 -7.81
N ASN A 46 -4.21 -40.08 -8.53
CA ASN A 46 -3.52 -38.87 -8.08
C ASN A 46 -4.52 -37.71 -8.00
N ALA A 47 -5.18 -37.58 -6.85
CA ALA A 47 -6.18 -36.57 -6.60
C ALA A 47 -5.53 -35.24 -6.20
N ALA A 48 -6.02 -34.12 -6.72
CA ALA A 48 -5.68 -32.83 -6.14
C ALA A 48 -6.91 -31.93 -6.03
N ALA A 49 -6.93 -31.07 -5.02
CA ALA A 49 -8.02 -30.10 -4.87
C ALA A 49 -7.96 -29.07 -6.00
N ILE A 50 -6.75 -28.64 -6.39
CA ILE A 50 -6.51 -27.88 -7.60
C ILE A 50 -5.42 -28.58 -8.41
N HIS A 51 -5.76 -29.01 -9.64
CA HIS A 51 -4.86 -29.74 -10.52
C HIS A 51 -4.74 -29.05 -11.88
N LEU A 52 -3.63 -28.38 -12.13
CA LEU A 52 -3.26 -27.85 -13.45
C LEU A 52 -2.31 -28.84 -14.14
N ASN A 53 -2.87 -29.81 -14.86
CA ASN A 53 -2.11 -30.83 -15.58
C ASN A 53 -1.89 -30.42 -17.05
N LEU A 54 -0.96 -29.50 -17.26
CA LEU A 54 -0.63 -28.91 -18.56
C LEU A 54 0.66 -29.52 -19.15
N SER A 55 0.76 -29.61 -20.49
CA SER A 55 1.97 -30.10 -21.17
C SER A 55 3.10 -29.06 -21.14
N ASP A 56 4.30 -29.50 -20.79
CA ASP A 56 5.55 -28.72 -20.80
C ASP A 56 6.04 -28.31 -22.20
N THR A 57 5.46 -28.84 -23.27
CA THR A 57 5.89 -28.57 -24.66
C THR A 57 5.05 -27.53 -25.39
N ALA A 58 3.81 -27.29 -24.96
CA ALA A 58 2.85 -26.48 -25.71
C ALA A 58 1.89 -25.67 -24.83
N ASP A 59 1.60 -26.09 -23.60
CA ASP A 59 0.57 -25.45 -22.78
C ASP A 59 1.20 -24.64 -21.65
N ASP A 60 0.51 -23.59 -21.20
CA ASP A 60 1.02 -22.74 -20.14
C ASP A 60 -0.11 -22.06 -19.34
N ALA A 61 0.11 -21.90 -18.03
CA ALA A 61 -0.71 -21.08 -17.16
C ALA A 61 0.10 -19.85 -16.77
N SER A 62 -0.03 -18.77 -17.54
CA SER A 62 0.72 -17.53 -17.34
C SER A 62 -0.01 -16.60 -16.36
N ASN A 63 0.75 -15.97 -15.46
CA ASN A 63 0.23 -15.07 -14.42
C ASN A 63 -0.87 -15.72 -13.56
N LEU A 64 -0.65 -16.98 -13.19
CA LEU A 64 -1.58 -17.76 -12.39
C LEU A 64 -1.70 -17.17 -10.98
N THR A 65 -2.92 -16.96 -10.49
CA THR A 65 -3.20 -16.55 -9.11
C THR A 65 -4.06 -17.60 -8.40
N ILE A 66 -3.50 -18.30 -7.41
CA ILE A 66 -4.25 -19.19 -6.53
C ILE A 66 -4.19 -18.62 -5.11
N THR A 67 -5.28 -18.02 -4.64
CA THR A 67 -5.27 -17.30 -3.35
C THR A 67 -6.46 -17.57 -2.47
N SER A 68 -6.28 -17.52 -1.15
CA SER A 68 -7.40 -17.51 -0.20
C SER A 68 -8.33 -18.73 -0.31
N ASN A 69 -7.80 -19.89 -0.75
CA ASN A 69 -8.58 -21.12 -0.79
C ASN A 69 -8.41 -21.91 0.51
N ARG A 70 -9.49 -22.58 0.94
CA ARG A 70 -9.50 -23.51 2.07
C ARG A 70 -9.55 -24.94 1.57
N ILE A 71 -8.46 -25.68 1.70
CA ILE A 71 -8.34 -27.08 1.28
C ILE A 71 -8.16 -27.94 2.53
N VAL A 72 -9.17 -28.76 2.86
CA VAL A 72 -9.11 -29.64 4.03
C VAL A 72 -9.50 -31.05 3.64
N GLY A 73 -8.60 -32.01 3.89
CA GLY A 73 -8.82 -33.41 3.58
C GLY A 73 -8.64 -33.67 2.09
N VAL A 74 -7.42 -34.04 1.68
CA VAL A 74 -7.16 -34.53 0.32
C VAL A 74 -6.53 -35.91 0.39
N MET A 75 -7.27 -36.91 -0.06
CA MET A 75 -6.99 -38.32 0.10
C MET A 75 -6.74 -38.98 -1.26
N GLY A 76 -5.98 -40.08 -1.29
CA GLY A 76 -5.62 -40.77 -2.53
C GLY A 76 -4.27 -41.46 -2.41
N ALA A 77 -3.77 -42.01 -3.52
CA ALA A 77 -2.47 -42.70 -3.54
C ALA A 77 -1.28 -41.73 -3.48
N ASP A 78 -1.31 -40.65 -4.28
CA ASP A 78 -0.29 -39.60 -4.29
C ASP A 78 -0.94 -38.20 -4.45
N PRO A 79 -1.81 -37.75 -3.51
CA PRO A 79 -2.58 -36.56 -3.74
C PRO A 79 -1.81 -35.25 -3.50
N SER A 80 -2.40 -34.11 -3.87
CA SER A 80 -1.89 -32.81 -3.45
C SER A 80 -2.99 -31.81 -3.15
N GLY A 81 -2.75 -30.86 -2.26
CA GLY A 81 -3.67 -29.72 -2.12
C GLY A 81 -3.73 -28.96 -3.44
N ILE A 82 -2.58 -28.44 -3.85
CA ILE A 82 -2.38 -27.76 -5.13
C ILE A 82 -1.31 -28.50 -5.93
N SER A 83 -1.60 -28.82 -7.19
CA SER A 83 -0.69 -29.49 -8.12
C SER A 83 -0.64 -28.74 -9.44
N ILE A 84 0.54 -28.22 -9.78
CA ILE A 84 0.77 -27.47 -11.02
C ILE A 84 1.89 -28.15 -11.81
N SER A 85 1.59 -28.60 -13.02
CA SER A 85 2.64 -29.13 -13.91
C SER A 85 3.47 -27.99 -14.50
N VAL A 86 2.81 -26.97 -15.06
CA VAL A 86 3.45 -25.86 -15.78
C VAL A 86 2.80 -24.52 -15.41
N CYS A 87 3.62 -23.51 -15.14
CA CYS A 87 3.19 -22.11 -15.06
C CYS A 87 4.28 -21.14 -15.55
N SER A 88 3.89 -19.90 -15.86
CA SER A 88 4.83 -18.86 -16.28
C SER A 88 4.39 -17.45 -15.87
N GLY A 89 5.16 -16.45 -16.29
CA GLY A 89 4.88 -15.04 -15.98
C GLY A 89 5.04 -14.76 -14.49
N ASN A 90 4.16 -13.92 -13.93
CA ASN A 90 4.16 -13.58 -12.51
C ASN A 90 3.09 -14.40 -11.78
N SER A 91 3.43 -15.63 -11.44
CA SER A 91 2.49 -16.57 -10.80
C SER A 91 2.57 -16.51 -9.27
N ARG A 92 1.43 -16.61 -8.60
CA ARG A 92 1.27 -16.45 -7.15
C ARG A 92 0.39 -17.57 -6.57
N ILE A 93 0.86 -18.19 -5.50
CA ILE A 93 0.11 -19.14 -4.67
C ILE A 93 0.17 -18.61 -3.24
N THR A 94 -0.81 -17.81 -2.84
CA THR A 94 -0.73 -17.03 -1.59
C THR A 94 -1.95 -17.16 -0.70
N HIS A 95 -1.81 -16.96 0.62
CA HIS A 95 -2.95 -16.92 1.55
C HIS A 95 -3.87 -18.17 1.55
N ASN A 96 -3.41 -19.33 1.07
CA ASN A 96 -4.21 -20.55 1.08
C ASN A 96 -4.06 -21.28 2.42
N TYR A 97 -5.14 -21.85 2.93
CA TYR A 97 -5.14 -22.76 4.07
C TYR A 97 -5.28 -24.19 3.58
N ILE A 98 -4.26 -25.03 3.78
CA ILE A 98 -4.19 -26.41 3.28
C ILE A 98 -3.92 -27.34 4.45
N GLU A 99 -4.87 -28.20 4.79
CA GLU A 99 -4.80 -29.10 5.94
C GLU A 99 -5.14 -30.56 5.58
N ASN A 100 -4.44 -31.52 6.20
CA ASN A 100 -4.72 -32.96 6.12
C ASN A 100 -4.69 -33.50 4.69
N VAL A 101 -3.54 -33.34 4.03
CA VAL A 101 -3.29 -33.89 2.69
C VAL A 101 -2.44 -35.16 2.83
N TYR A 102 -2.85 -36.27 2.21
CA TYR A 102 -2.16 -37.57 2.34
C TYR A 102 -0.74 -37.56 1.73
N HIS A 103 -0.40 -36.55 0.92
CA HIS A 103 0.94 -36.44 0.33
C HIS A 103 1.42 -34.99 0.32
N ASN A 104 1.35 -34.22 -0.77
CA ASN A 104 1.94 -32.86 -0.80
C ASN A 104 0.92 -31.74 -0.54
N SER A 105 1.21 -30.71 0.27
CA SER A 105 0.30 -29.55 0.34
C SER A 105 0.31 -28.77 -0.97
N ILE A 106 1.50 -28.39 -1.47
CA ILE A 106 1.68 -27.75 -2.77
C ILE A 106 2.77 -28.48 -3.53
N GLN A 107 2.52 -28.77 -4.81
CA GLN A 107 3.55 -29.27 -5.72
C GLN A 107 3.57 -28.54 -7.07
N VAL A 108 4.78 -28.30 -7.57
CA VAL A 108 5.08 -27.81 -8.91
C VAL A 108 6.05 -28.78 -9.55
N THR A 109 5.69 -29.47 -10.64
CA THR A 109 6.36 -30.74 -11.02
C THR A 109 6.98 -30.81 -12.41
N SER A 110 6.93 -29.78 -13.26
CA SER A 110 7.54 -29.86 -14.60
C SER A 110 8.27 -28.59 -15.05
N ARG A 111 7.58 -27.47 -15.20
CA ARG A 111 8.22 -26.21 -15.63
C ARG A 111 7.56 -25.00 -14.98
N ALA A 112 8.35 -24.18 -14.27
CA ALA A 112 7.91 -22.83 -13.91
C ALA A 112 8.95 -21.79 -14.36
N THR A 113 8.52 -20.79 -15.13
CA THR A 113 9.35 -19.70 -15.68
C THR A 113 8.83 -18.34 -15.23
N GLY A 114 9.65 -17.29 -15.29
CA GLY A 114 9.29 -15.97 -14.78
C GLY A 114 9.50 -15.85 -13.27
N THR A 115 8.48 -15.46 -12.52
CA THR A 115 8.47 -15.41 -11.05
C THR A 115 7.39 -16.32 -10.48
N LEU A 116 7.72 -17.03 -9.39
CA LEU A 116 6.77 -17.83 -8.64
C LEU A 116 6.84 -17.45 -7.17
N ASP A 117 5.76 -16.84 -6.68
CA ASP A 117 5.59 -16.46 -5.27
C ASP A 117 4.68 -17.46 -4.55
N ILE A 118 5.22 -18.15 -3.55
CA ILE A 118 4.49 -19.06 -2.66
C ILE A 118 4.60 -18.48 -1.26
N SER A 119 3.71 -17.55 -0.90
CA SER A 119 3.80 -16.82 0.36
C SER A 119 2.50 -16.76 1.17
N HIS A 120 2.61 -16.54 2.47
CA HIS A 120 1.46 -16.38 3.36
C HIS A 120 0.47 -17.57 3.41
N ASN A 121 0.88 -18.78 2.99
CA ASN A 121 0.02 -19.96 3.09
C ASN A 121 0.13 -20.62 4.46
N VAL A 122 -0.94 -21.26 4.91
CA VAL A 122 -0.95 -22.15 6.07
C VAL A 122 -0.98 -23.60 5.58
N LEU A 123 0.10 -24.34 5.78
CA LEU A 123 0.26 -25.73 5.33
C LEU A 123 0.31 -26.64 6.55
N LYS A 124 -0.77 -27.33 6.84
CA LYS A 124 -0.92 -28.16 8.04
C LYS A 124 -1.07 -29.63 7.70
N ASN A 125 -0.36 -30.50 8.39
CA ASN A 125 -0.52 -31.96 8.30
C ASN A 125 -0.52 -32.49 6.85
N TRP A 126 0.49 -32.11 6.07
CA TRP A 126 0.84 -32.88 4.86
C TRP A 126 1.31 -34.28 5.26
N ASP A 127 1.39 -35.20 4.30
CA ASP A 127 1.68 -36.61 4.55
C ASP A 127 0.79 -37.17 5.69
N SER A 128 -0.50 -36.85 5.69
CA SER A 128 -1.39 -37.16 6.82
C SER A 128 -1.67 -38.65 6.99
N ASP A 129 -1.45 -39.45 5.94
CA ASP A 129 -1.53 -40.92 6.02
C ASP A 129 -0.23 -41.56 6.56
N MET A 130 0.80 -40.74 6.79
CA MET A 130 2.10 -41.11 7.37
C MET A 130 2.84 -42.18 6.54
N ASN A 131 2.67 -42.15 5.21
CA ASN A 131 3.35 -43.07 4.29
C ASN A 131 4.82 -42.67 3.99
N GLY A 132 5.24 -41.49 4.44
CA GLY A 132 6.63 -41.01 4.42
C GLY A 132 7.03 -40.31 3.13
N LYS A 133 6.15 -40.09 2.15
CA LYS A 133 6.53 -39.51 0.84
C LYS A 133 6.10 -38.06 0.64
N GLY A 134 5.16 -37.56 1.43
CA GLY A 134 4.59 -36.22 1.31
C GLY A 134 5.51 -35.10 1.81
N ARG A 135 5.24 -33.88 1.35
CA ARG A 135 5.94 -32.63 1.72
C ARG A 135 4.94 -31.49 1.89
N ALA A 136 5.29 -30.48 2.68
CA ALA A 136 4.55 -29.22 2.64
C ALA A 136 4.68 -28.61 1.24
N LEU A 137 5.90 -28.60 0.70
CA LEU A 137 6.21 -28.07 -0.63
C LEU A 137 7.07 -29.05 -1.44
N ARG A 138 6.69 -29.33 -2.69
CA ARG A 138 7.48 -30.13 -3.63
C ARG A 138 7.66 -29.41 -4.96
N LEU A 139 8.88 -28.98 -5.26
CA LEU A 139 9.23 -28.20 -6.44
C LEU A 139 10.19 -28.99 -7.34
N HIS A 140 9.86 -29.08 -8.63
CA HIS A 140 10.67 -29.73 -9.65
C HIS A 140 10.62 -28.97 -10.98
N GLY A 141 11.79 -28.72 -11.57
CA GLY A 141 11.90 -28.13 -12.91
C GLY A 141 11.57 -26.63 -12.97
N VAL A 142 11.79 -25.90 -11.87
CA VAL A 142 11.47 -24.47 -11.79
C VAL A 142 12.69 -23.62 -12.13
N SER A 143 12.77 -23.09 -13.35
CA SER A 143 13.85 -22.17 -13.74
C SER A 143 13.58 -20.70 -13.36
N ALA A 144 12.39 -20.39 -12.85
CA ALA A 144 12.00 -19.10 -12.29
C ALA A 144 12.77 -18.72 -11.02
N ALA A 145 12.81 -17.43 -10.71
CA ALA A 145 13.10 -16.99 -9.34
C ALA A 145 11.91 -17.38 -8.45
N ILE A 146 12.17 -18.15 -7.39
CA ILE A 146 11.13 -18.64 -6.49
C ILE A 146 11.25 -17.91 -5.15
N THR A 147 10.15 -17.27 -4.75
CA THR A 147 9.98 -16.78 -3.39
C THR A 147 9.08 -17.75 -2.63
N VAL A 148 9.56 -18.25 -1.51
CA VAL A 148 8.80 -19.06 -0.55
C VAL A 148 8.93 -18.36 0.80
N SER A 149 8.01 -17.47 1.17
CA SER A 149 8.16 -16.67 2.38
C SER A 149 6.88 -16.57 3.20
N HIS A 150 7.00 -16.35 4.51
CA HIS A 150 5.85 -16.13 5.40
C HIS A 150 4.78 -17.23 5.40
N ASN A 151 5.11 -18.44 4.96
CA ASN A 151 4.20 -19.58 5.11
C ASN A 151 4.29 -20.13 6.52
N VAL A 152 3.16 -20.60 7.04
CA VAL A 152 3.05 -21.27 8.34
C VAL A 152 2.89 -22.76 8.09
N MET A 153 3.90 -23.55 8.44
CA MET A 153 3.95 -24.97 8.13
C MET A 153 3.93 -25.80 9.42
N VAL A 154 2.83 -26.52 9.63
CA VAL A 154 2.50 -27.18 10.90
C VAL A 154 2.36 -28.68 10.68
N LYS A 155 3.21 -29.51 11.28
CA LYS A 155 3.09 -30.98 11.25
C LYS A 155 2.85 -31.53 12.65
N ASP A 156 1.79 -32.30 12.81
CA ASP A 156 1.59 -33.11 14.00
C ASP A 156 2.58 -34.29 13.96
N GLY A 157 3.59 -34.25 14.84
CA GLY A 157 4.70 -35.21 14.89
C GLY A 157 5.91 -34.82 14.01
N GLU A 158 6.98 -35.61 14.08
CA GLU A 158 8.19 -35.38 13.28
C GLU A 158 7.96 -35.81 11.81
N PRO A 159 8.20 -34.94 10.82
CA PRO A 159 8.11 -35.33 9.41
C PRO A 159 9.21 -36.34 9.07
N GLN A 160 8.84 -37.50 8.51
CA GLN A 160 9.82 -38.56 8.21
C GLN A 160 10.86 -38.16 7.17
N GLU A 161 10.50 -37.24 6.27
CA GLU A 161 11.23 -37.02 5.02
C GLU A 161 11.35 -35.52 4.67
N GLY A 162 11.03 -34.66 5.64
CA GLY A 162 11.24 -33.21 5.55
C GLY A 162 10.02 -32.39 5.13
N TYR A 163 10.22 -31.07 5.07
CA TYR A 163 9.16 -30.10 4.82
C TYR A 163 9.09 -29.63 3.37
N LEU A 164 10.24 -29.34 2.76
CA LEU A 164 10.38 -28.88 1.38
C LEU A 164 11.28 -29.86 0.61
N LYS A 165 10.88 -30.22 -0.61
CA LYS A 165 11.74 -30.91 -1.59
C LYS A 165 11.85 -30.05 -2.83
N ALA A 166 13.08 -29.70 -3.22
CA ALA A 166 13.35 -28.96 -4.45
C ALA A 166 14.36 -29.72 -5.31
N SER A 167 14.11 -29.82 -6.61
CA SER A 167 15.07 -30.42 -7.55
C SER A 167 14.99 -29.76 -8.92
N ALA A 168 16.13 -29.59 -9.60
CA ALA A 168 16.19 -28.88 -10.88
C ALA A 168 15.50 -27.49 -10.82
N CYS A 169 15.72 -26.76 -9.72
CA CYS A 169 15.18 -25.43 -9.49
C CYS A 169 16.30 -24.37 -9.57
N GLY A 170 15.95 -23.14 -9.95
CA GLY A 170 16.80 -21.96 -9.73
C GLY A 170 16.91 -21.60 -8.24
N PRO A 171 17.50 -20.44 -7.90
CA PRO A 171 17.56 -19.97 -6.52
C PRO A 171 16.18 -19.90 -5.87
N ILE A 172 16.08 -20.40 -4.64
CA ILE A 172 14.87 -20.38 -3.83
C ILE A 172 15.11 -19.51 -2.61
N ASP A 173 14.41 -18.39 -2.50
CA ASP A 173 14.36 -17.62 -1.26
C ASP A 173 13.31 -18.23 -0.34
N ALA A 174 13.73 -19.10 0.58
CA ALA A 174 12.87 -19.76 1.56
C ALA A 174 12.90 -19.09 2.96
N ARG A 175 13.35 -17.83 3.05
CA ARG A 175 13.43 -17.10 4.32
C ARG A 175 12.03 -16.73 4.82
N LEU A 176 11.90 -16.45 6.13
CA LEU A 176 10.67 -15.97 6.76
C LEU A 176 9.51 -16.99 6.83
N ASN A 177 9.77 -18.30 6.77
CA ASN A 177 8.73 -19.32 7.01
C ASN A 177 8.69 -19.76 8.48
N TYR A 178 7.50 -20.10 8.97
CA TYR A 178 7.23 -20.51 10.35
C TYR A 178 6.95 -22.00 10.43
N TRP A 179 7.51 -22.66 11.45
CA TRP A 179 7.40 -24.11 11.65
C TRP A 179 6.97 -24.42 13.09
N ASN A 180 6.07 -25.38 13.29
CA ASN A 180 5.71 -25.84 14.64
C ASN A 180 6.76 -26.82 15.22
N GLY A 181 7.94 -26.33 15.61
CA GLY A 181 8.95 -27.18 16.25
C GLY A 181 10.39 -26.72 16.04
N THR A 182 11.30 -27.69 15.98
CA THR A 182 12.72 -27.43 15.67
C THR A 182 12.85 -26.96 14.24
N VAL A 183 13.64 -25.90 14.01
CA VAL A 183 13.99 -25.45 12.66
C VAL A 183 14.48 -26.66 11.83
N PRO A 184 13.93 -26.92 10.64
CA PRO A 184 14.35 -28.05 9.82
C PRO A 184 15.86 -27.98 9.57
N SER A 185 16.58 -29.09 9.77
CA SER A 185 17.99 -29.10 9.39
C SER A 185 18.11 -28.96 7.87
N PRO A 186 19.18 -28.34 7.34
CA PRO A 186 19.41 -28.28 5.90
C PRO A 186 19.37 -29.65 5.21
N GLU A 187 19.66 -30.73 5.93
CA GLU A 187 19.60 -32.12 5.43
C GLU A 187 18.16 -32.67 5.33
N THR A 188 17.24 -32.16 6.15
CA THR A 188 15.79 -32.49 6.05
C THR A 188 15.09 -31.68 4.95
N VAL A 189 15.75 -30.68 4.37
CA VAL A 189 15.35 -30.09 3.10
C VAL A 189 16.06 -30.87 1.99
N VAL A 190 15.44 -31.95 1.52
CA VAL A 190 16.09 -32.83 0.54
C VAL A 190 16.23 -32.10 -0.79
N ALA A 191 17.42 -31.57 -1.03
CA ALA A 191 17.87 -30.99 -2.29
C ALA A 191 18.80 -31.98 -2.99
N ASP A 192 18.41 -32.45 -4.18
CA ASP A 192 19.23 -33.39 -4.97
C ASP A 192 20.30 -32.67 -5.82
N ASN A 193 20.38 -31.33 -5.84
CA ASN A 193 21.43 -30.56 -6.55
C ASN A 193 21.65 -29.16 -5.93
N ASP A 194 22.87 -28.62 -6.12
CA ASP A 194 23.44 -27.35 -5.61
C ASP A 194 22.40 -26.22 -5.39
N ILE A 195 21.91 -26.13 -4.15
CA ILE A 195 21.29 -24.91 -3.61
C ILE A 195 22.43 -24.13 -2.94
N GLU A 196 22.60 -22.85 -3.28
CA GLU A 196 23.52 -21.96 -2.56
C GLU A 196 23.23 -22.07 -1.06
N SER A 197 24.21 -22.60 -0.32
CA SER A 197 24.06 -23.04 1.05
C SER A 197 24.45 -21.93 2.02
N ALA A 198 23.47 -21.14 2.49
CA ALA A 198 23.31 -20.64 3.88
C ALA A 198 22.35 -19.43 3.97
N PRO A 199 21.63 -19.20 5.09
CA PRO A 199 21.20 -20.15 6.12
C PRO A 199 19.67 -20.25 6.24
N TRP A 200 19.20 -21.48 6.46
CA TRP A 200 17.81 -21.80 6.76
C TRP A 200 17.55 -21.53 8.23
N TYR A 201 17.09 -20.32 8.57
CA TYR A 201 16.55 -20.03 9.89
C TYR A 201 15.28 -19.21 9.73
N LEU A 202 14.32 -19.42 10.63
CA LEU A 202 13.88 -18.30 11.46
C LEU A 202 13.19 -18.74 12.75
N ASP A 203 13.27 -17.78 13.66
CA ASP A 203 12.88 -17.67 15.04
C ASP A 203 11.70 -18.56 15.53
N SER A 204 11.89 -19.12 16.72
CA SER A 204 10.91 -19.82 17.56
C SER A 204 9.75 -18.94 18.08
N ALA A 205 9.67 -17.65 17.71
CA ALA A 205 8.78 -16.67 18.35
C ALA A 205 7.38 -16.49 17.71
N ARG A 206 7.03 -17.17 16.63
CA ARG A 206 5.64 -17.21 16.12
C ARG A 206 5.11 -18.64 16.08
N GLN A 207 4.82 -19.19 17.25
CA GLN A 207 3.77 -20.20 17.36
C GLN A 207 2.42 -19.51 17.14
N VAL A 208 2.09 -19.10 15.92
CA VAL A 208 0.70 -18.76 15.62
C VAL A 208 -0.01 -20.07 15.39
N ARG A 209 -0.73 -20.48 16.43
CA ARG A 209 -1.69 -21.57 16.34
C ARG A 209 -2.84 -21.11 15.43
N SER A 210 -3.48 -22.04 14.74
CA SER A 210 -4.59 -21.79 13.79
C SER A 210 -5.88 -21.22 14.41
N ASP A 211 -5.79 -20.69 15.63
CA ASP A 211 -6.86 -20.28 16.54
C ASP A 211 -6.86 -18.76 16.81
N GLU A 212 -6.09 -17.96 16.06
CA GLU A 212 -5.86 -16.54 16.38
C GLU A 212 -6.02 -15.52 15.22
N LEU A 213 -6.82 -15.78 14.17
CA LEU A 213 -7.07 -14.73 13.15
C LEU A 213 -7.68 -13.50 13.82
N ARG A 214 -7.18 -12.31 13.49
CA ARG A 214 -7.66 -11.06 14.08
C ARG A 214 -8.40 -10.25 13.02
N LEU A 215 -9.48 -9.61 13.44
CA LEU A 215 -10.17 -8.59 12.64
C LEU A 215 -9.92 -7.23 13.30
N ASP A 216 -9.19 -6.36 12.62
CA ASP A 216 -9.02 -4.97 12.96
C ASP A 216 -10.09 -4.13 12.26
N VAL A 217 -10.89 -3.42 13.05
CA VAL A 217 -11.98 -2.58 12.55
C VAL A 217 -11.69 -1.13 12.91
N THR A 218 -11.47 -0.32 11.88
CA THR A 218 -11.29 1.13 12.00
C THR A 218 -12.58 1.85 11.60
N VAL A 219 -12.92 2.93 12.31
CA VAL A 219 -14.07 3.78 11.99
C VAL A 219 -13.56 5.15 11.57
N ASN A 220 -13.82 5.53 10.32
CA ASN A 220 -13.59 6.87 9.80
C ASN A 220 -14.93 7.65 9.78
N GLY A 221 -14.98 8.85 10.36
CA GLY A 221 -16.22 9.62 10.56
C GLY A 221 -16.99 9.27 11.84
N GLN A 222 -18.28 9.64 11.91
CA GLN A 222 -19.12 9.39 13.09
C GLN A 222 -20.16 8.29 12.83
N GLY A 223 -19.94 7.15 13.47
CA GLY A 223 -20.80 5.99 13.46
C GLY A 223 -20.20 4.89 14.33
N THR A 224 -20.78 3.71 14.29
CA THR A 224 -20.27 2.53 15.00
C THR A 224 -20.32 1.32 14.09
N VAL A 225 -19.34 0.43 14.19
CA VAL A 225 -19.38 -0.90 13.57
C VAL A 225 -19.67 -1.93 14.64
N THR A 226 -20.70 -2.75 14.42
CA THR A 226 -20.96 -3.94 15.23
C THR A 226 -20.39 -5.15 14.50
N VAL A 227 -19.65 -5.98 15.24
CA VAL A 227 -19.02 -7.21 14.75
C VAL A 227 -19.74 -8.40 15.39
N GLU A 228 -20.30 -9.30 14.58
CA GLU A 228 -21.04 -10.47 15.09
C GLU A 228 -20.59 -11.78 14.38
N PRO A 229 -20.04 -12.77 15.11
CA PRO A 229 -19.69 -12.74 16.53
C PRO A 229 -18.45 -11.88 16.79
N ALA A 230 -18.45 -11.01 17.80
CA ALA A 230 -17.22 -10.34 18.23
C ALA A 230 -16.33 -11.31 19.02
N GLN A 231 -15.14 -11.58 18.50
CA GLN A 231 -14.13 -12.43 19.14
C GLN A 231 -12.77 -11.72 19.14
N GLU A 232 -11.95 -11.98 20.15
CA GLU A 232 -10.53 -11.55 20.17
C GLU A 232 -9.75 -12.20 19.02
N HIS A 233 -10.18 -13.41 18.66
CA HIS A 233 -9.56 -14.29 17.69
C HIS A 233 -10.64 -15.12 16.96
N TYR A 234 -10.45 -15.35 15.67
CA TYR A 234 -11.36 -16.09 14.79
C TYR A 234 -10.71 -17.36 14.26
N GLU A 235 -11.50 -18.43 14.13
CA GLU A 235 -11.08 -19.61 13.37
C GLU A 235 -11.12 -19.31 11.87
N PHE A 236 -10.23 -19.93 11.09
CA PHE A 236 -10.27 -19.83 9.63
C PHE A 236 -11.65 -20.23 9.08
N GLY A 237 -12.22 -19.36 8.25
CA GLY A 237 -13.52 -19.53 7.62
C GLY A 237 -14.69 -19.07 8.49
N THR A 238 -14.43 -18.47 9.65
CA THR A 238 -15.50 -17.85 10.46
C THR A 238 -16.14 -16.73 9.65
N GLU A 239 -17.45 -16.81 9.45
CA GLU A 239 -18.24 -15.73 8.87
C GLU A 239 -18.52 -14.70 9.97
N VAL A 240 -18.07 -13.48 9.74
CA VAL A 240 -18.22 -12.33 10.62
C VAL A 240 -19.11 -11.32 9.94
N ARG A 241 -20.25 -11.03 10.54
CA ARG A 241 -21.14 -9.99 10.05
C ARG A 241 -20.70 -8.64 10.60
N LEU A 242 -20.42 -7.71 9.69
CA LEU A 242 -20.12 -6.32 10.01
C LEU A 242 -21.32 -5.45 9.71
N THR A 243 -21.76 -4.68 10.69
CA THR A 243 -22.89 -3.75 10.55
C THR A 243 -22.48 -2.34 10.94
N ALA A 244 -22.43 -1.45 9.96
CA ALA A 244 -22.16 -0.03 10.13
C ALA A 244 -23.47 0.72 10.48
N THR A 245 -23.46 1.42 11.62
CA THR A 245 -24.57 2.25 12.10
C THR A 245 -24.13 3.72 12.16
N PRO A 246 -24.64 4.59 11.29
CA PRO A 246 -24.27 6.00 11.29
C PRO A 246 -24.77 6.74 12.54
N ALA A 247 -24.00 7.72 13.01
CA ALA A 247 -24.46 8.64 14.04
C ALA A 247 -25.52 9.63 13.48
N ALA A 248 -26.24 10.34 14.36
CA ALA A 248 -27.22 11.34 13.93
C ALA A 248 -26.57 12.42 13.04
N GLY A 249 -27.14 12.64 11.85
CA GLY A 249 -26.59 13.56 10.85
C GLY A 249 -25.42 13.00 10.05
N TRP A 250 -25.22 11.68 10.03
CA TRP A 250 -24.23 10.98 9.22
C TRP A 250 -24.88 9.84 8.43
N ARG A 251 -24.26 9.45 7.32
CA ARG A 251 -24.60 8.29 6.49
C ARG A 251 -23.38 7.37 6.39
N PHE A 252 -23.62 6.07 6.20
CA PHE A 252 -22.55 5.14 5.88
C PHE A 252 -22.14 5.34 4.42
N ALA A 253 -20.85 5.53 4.17
CA ALA A 253 -20.29 5.78 2.83
C ALA A 253 -19.75 4.49 2.20
N GLY A 254 -19.10 3.63 2.98
CA GLY A 254 -18.65 2.32 2.51
C GLY A 254 -17.57 1.69 3.37
N TRP A 255 -17.19 0.47 3.00
CA TRP A 255 -16.09 -0.29 3.57
C TRP A 255 -14.82 -0.14 2.70
N SER A 256 -13.65 -0.16 3.33
CA SER A 256 -12.35 -0.26 2.68
C SER A 256 -11.38 -1.15 3.46
N GLY A 257 -10.21 -1.44 2.89
CA GLY A 257 -9.27 -2.44 3.41
C GLY A 257 -9.57 -3.83 2.83
N ASP A 258 -9.64 -4.85 3.69
CA ASP A 258 -9.92 -6.25 3.30
C ASP A 258 -11.41 -6.53 3.04
N LEU A 259 -12.21 -5.47 2.96
CA LEU A 259 -13.63 -5.46 2.63
C LEU A 259 -13.93 -4.20 1.81
N THR A 260 -14.77 -4.32 0.78
CA THR A 260 -15.17 -3.22 -0.10
C THR A 260 -16.70 -3.17 -0.26
N GLY A 261 -17.20 -2.06 -0.80
CA GLY A 261 -18.62 -1.85 -1.09
C GLY A 261 -19.35 -1.00 -0.05
N ASN A 262 -20.63 -0.69 -0.32
CA ASN A 262 -21.41 0.30 0.44
C ASN A 262 -22.61 -0.29 1.21
N ALA A 263 -22.73 -1.61 1.25
CA ALA A 263 -23.77 -2.27 2.04
C ALA A 263 -23.51 -2.06 3.53
N ALA A 264 -24.43 -1.39 4.23
CA ALA A 264 -24.30 -1.11 5.67
C ALA A 264 -24.22 -2.38 6.54
N SER A 265 -24.54 -3.55 6.00
CA SER A 265 -24.37 -4.84 6.65
C SER A 265 -23.81 -5.84 5.64
N VAL A 266 -22.67 -6.47 5.95
CA VAL A 266 -21.96 -7.38 5.04
C VAL A 266 -21.32 -8.54 5.79
N GLU A 267 -21.23 -9.69 5.13
CA GLU A 267 -20.56 -10.90 5.65
C GLU A 267 -19.10 -10.90 5.20
N LEU A 268 -18.19 -11.06 6.16
CA LEU A 268 -16.74 -11.15 5.96
C LEU A 268 -16.25 -12.51 6.41
N VAL A 269 -15.63 -13.28 5.52
CA VAL A 269 -15.06 -14.59 5.87
C VAL A 269 -13.64 -14.40 6.38
N MET A 270 -13.36 -14.76 7.63
CA MET A 270 -12.03 -14.70 8.23
C MET A 270 -11.11 -15.79 7.68
N ASP A 271 -10.39 -15.52 6.60
CA ASP A 271 -9.43 -16.44 5.94
C ASP A 271 -7.95 -16.06 6.18
N TYR A 272 -7.69 -14.85 6.69
CA TYR A 272 -6.40 -14.40 7.24
C TYR A 272 -6.65 -13.27 8.25
N HIS A 273 -5.59 -12.61 8.75
CA HIS A 273 -5.74 -11.41 9.58
C HIS A 273 -6.30 -10.27 8.74
N LYS A 274 -7.49 -9.78 9.09
CA LYS A 274 -8.17 -8.77 8.28
C LYS A 274 -8.15 -7.41 8.93
N ALA A 275 -7.95 -6.37 8.14
CA ALA A 275 -8.12 -4.98 8.51
C ALA A 275 -9.20 -4.34 7.63
N VAL A 276 -10.28 -3.85 8.24
CA VAL A 276 -11.40 -3.21 7.55
C VAL A 276 -11.68 -1.84 8.13
N THR A 277 -12.02 -0.89 7.27
CA THR A 277 -12.40 0.46 7.68
C THR A 277 -13.85 0.74 7.27
N ALA A 278 -14.68 1.18 8.21
CA ALA A 278 -16.00 1.72 7.94
C ALA A 278 -15.94 3.24 7.84
N THR A 279 -16.29 3.79 6.68
CA THR A 279 -16.34 5.23 6.48
C THR A 279 -17.77 5.74 6.61
N PHE A 280 -17.97 6.73 7.47
CA PHE A 280 -19.21 7.49 7.64
C PHE A 280 -18.98 8.91 7.17
N GLN A 281 -19.93 9.45 6.42
CA GLN A 281 -19.91 10.83 5.93
C GLN A 281 -21.06 11.62 6.53
N ARG A 282 -20.82 12.89 6.86
CA ARG A 282 -21.86 13.76 7.42
C ARG A 282 -22.94 14.03 6.37
N VAL A 283 -24.21 13.85 6.74
CA VAL A 283 -25.35 14.26 5.91
C VAL A 283 -25.58 15.75 6.15
N PRO A 284 -25.48 16.61 5.12
CA PRO A 284 -25.77 18.03 5.26
C PRO A 284 -27.24 18.22 5.65
N VAL A 285 -27.47 18.95 6.76
CA VAL A 285 -28.82 19.26 7.24
C VAL A 285 -29.36 20.42 6.41
N VAL A 286 -30.35 20.16 5.56
CA VAL A 286 -31.12 21.21 4.89
C VAL A 286 -32.04 21.86 5.92
N THR A 287 -31.64 22.99 6.50
CA THR A 287 -32.55 23.83 7.27
C THR A 287 -33.25 24.81 6.33
N GLU A 288 -34.54 24.59 6.05
CA GLU A 288 -35.38 25.65 5.47
C GLU A 288 -35.51 26.81 6.47
N PRO A 289 -35.27 28.07 6.07
CA PRO A 289 -35.39 29.20 6.97
C PRO A 289 -36.86 29.47 7.29
N SER A 290 -37.22 29.40 8.57
CA SER A 290 -38.50 29.89 9.09
C SER A 290 -38.31 31.33 9.57
N GLY A 291 -38.77 32.31 8.77
CA GLY A 291 -38.78 33.73 9.15
C GLY A 291 -39.35 34.65 8.05
N PRO A 292 -40.04 35.77 8.39
CA PRO A 292 -41.00 36.40 7.48
C PRO A 292 -40.38 37.41 6.50
N SER A 293 -40.70 37.20 5.21
CA SER A 293 -40.84 38.14 4.09
C SER A 293 -40.03 39.45 4.08
N THR A 294 -38.93 39.42 3.32
CA THR A 294 -38.42 40.52 2.50
C THR A 294 -38.40 40.08 1.02
N PRO A 295 -38.59 40.99 0.04
CA PRO A 295 -38.77 40.61 -1.37
C PRO A 295 -37.51 39.92 -1.92
N PRO A 296 -37.67 39.04 -2.92
CA PRO A 296 -36.71 37.98 -3.20
C PRO A 296 -35.40 38.56 -3.75
N VAL A 297 -34.31 38.36 -3.01
CA VAL A 297 -33.02 38.11 -3.64
C VAL A 297 -33.07 36.62 -4.00
N GLU A 298 -32.83 36.33 -5.27
CA GLU A 298 -32.80 34.98 -5.82
C GLU A 298 -31.82 34.14 -4.96
N PRO A 299 -32.22 32.98 -4.42
CA PRO A 299 -31.28 32.11 -3.70
C PRO A 299 -30.14 31.75 -4.67
N PRO A 300 -28.88 31.67 -4.19
CA PRO A 300 -27.77 31.28 -5.05
C PRO A 300 -28.10 29.94 -5.71
N VAL A 301 -28.10 29.93 -7.03
CA VAL A 301 -28.33 28.74 -7.85
C VAL A 301 -27.19 27.78 -7.52
N ILE A 302 -27.51 26.66 -6.88
CA ILE A 302 -26.54 25.57 -6.70
C ILE A 302 -26.26 25.03 -8.10
N ALA A 303 -25.03 25.18 -8.58
CA ALA A 303 -24.62 24.52 -9.81
C ALA A 303 -24.82 23.00 -9.64
N PRO A 304 -25.56 22.33 -10.54
CA PRO A 304 -25.76 20.89 -10.44
C PRO A 304 -24.42 20.17 -10.60
N SER A 305 -24.24 19.04 -9.90
CA SER A 305 -23.11 18.14 -10.15
C SER A 305 -23.13 17.67 -11.60
N VAL A 306 -21.97 17.60 -12.23
CA VAL A 306 -21.83 17.05 -13.58
C VAL A 306 -21.14 15.69 -13.52
N THR A 307 -21.66 14.74 -14.29
CA THR A 307 -21.07 13.42 -14.48
C THR A 307 -20.72 13.21 -15.94
N GLY A 308 -19.55 12.65 -16.22
CA GLY A 308 -19.14 12.29 -17.58
C GLY A 308 -18.38 10.98 -17.60
N THR A 309 -18.63 10.18 -18.63
CA THR A 309 -17.86 8.95 -18.89
C THR A 309 -16.56 9.32 -19.61
N VAL A 310 -15.45 8.77 -19.12
CA VAL A 310 -14.11 8.89 -19.68
C VAL A 310 -13.66 7.49 -20.09
N GLU A 311 -13.37 7.31 -21.38
CA GLU A 311 -12.82 6.05 -21.90
C GLU A 311 -11.33 5.97 -21.56
N ALA A 312 -10.86 4.84 -21.02
CA ALA A 312 -9.47 4.69 -20.57
C ALA A 312 -8.46 4.97 -21.68
N GLU A 313 -8.65 4.36 -22.86
CA GLU A 313 -7.68 4.44 -23.97
C GLU A 313 -7.63 5.83 -24.64
N VAL A 314 -8.68 6.64 -24.48
CA VAL A 314 -8.85 7.92 -25.18
C VAL A 314 -8.65 9.11 -24.24
N GLY A 315 -9.04 8.96 -22.97
CA GLY A 315 -9.18 10.07 -22.04
C GLY A 315 -10.46 10.88 -22.30
N GLY A 316 -10.60 12.00 -21.61
CA GLY A 316 -11.79 12.84 -21.71
C GLY A 316 -11.79 14.02 -20.74
N THR A 317 -12.75 14.91 -20.94
CA THR A 317 -12.95 16.09 -20.10
C THR A 317 -14.37 16.10 -19.55
N VAL A 318 -14.49 16.31 -18.24
CA VAL A 318 -15.76 16.56 -17.55
C VAL A 318 -15.74 17.99 -17.02
N GLU A 319 -16.66 18.82 -17.51
CA GLU A 319 -16.70 20.26 -17.26
C GLU A 319 -18.11 20.71 -16.81
N LEU A 320 -18.18 21.66 -15.89
CA LEU A 320 -19.44 22.27 -15.48
C LEU A 320 -20.06 23.10 -16.61
N GLU A 321 -21.39 23.15 -16.70
CA GLU A 321 -22.08 23.89 -17.77
C GLU A 321 -21.73 25.38 -17.83
N ASP A 322 -21.32 25.98 -16.69
CA ASP A 322 -20.91 27.37 -16.59
C ASP A 322 -19.41 27.60 -16.89
N GLY A 323 -18.65 26.52 -17.15
CA GLY A 323 -17.20 26.55 -17.40
C GLY A 323 -16.36 26.98 -16.21
N SER A 324 -16.90 26.91 -14.99
CA SER A 324 -16.20 27.34 -13.77
C SER A 324 -15.16 26.33 -13.28
N ALA A 325 -15.34 25.05 -13.60
CA ALA A 325 -14.41 23.97 -13.27
C ALA A 325 -14.46 22.84 -14.31
N ALA A 326 -13.30 22.24 -14.57
CA ALA A 326 -13.14 21.10 -15.46
C ALA A 326 -12.10 20.11 -14.93
N VAL A 327 -12.31 18.83 -15.23
CA VAL A 327 -11.40 17.71 -14.97
C VAL A 327 -11.03 17.08 -16.30
N GLU A 328 -9.76 17.10 -16.64
CA GLU A 328 -9.21 16.42 -17.81
C GLU A 328 -8.45 15.17 -17.36
N VAL A 329 -8.92 14.03 -17.83
CA VAL A 329 -8.29 12.72 -17.62
C VAL A 329 -7.60 12.32 -18.93
N PRO A 330 -6.25 12.24 -18.96
CA PRO A 330 -5.55 11.87 -20.19
C PRO A 330 -5.74 10.38 -20.52
N ALA A 331 -5.48 10.04 -21.79
CA ALA A 331 -5.46 8.66 -22.25
C ALA A 331 -4.52 7.79 -21.40
N ASN A 332 -5.00 6.62 -21.00
CA ASN A 332 -4.34 5.62 -20.15
C ASN A 332 -4.03 6.09 -18.72
N ALA A 333 -4.56 7.24 -18.28
CA ALA A 333 -4.43 7.66 -16.89
C ALA A 333 -5.14 6.69 -15.94
N VAL A 334 -6.28 6.15 -16.37
CA VAL A 334 -7.05 5.11 -15.67
C VAL A 334 -6.97 3.78 -16.43
N LEU A 335 -7.13 2.65 -15.73
CA LEU A 335 -6.95 1.31 -16.29
C LEU A 335 -8.17 0.79 -17.07
N GLU A 336 -9.34 1.36 -16.82
CA GLU A 336 -10.61 1.02 -17.45
C GLU A 336 -11.52 2.25 -17.54
N ASP A 337 -12.65 2.12 -18.24
CA ASP A 337 -13.59 3.22 -18.44
C ASP A 337 -14.23 3.64 -17.12
N VAL A 338 -14.33 4.95 -16.89
CA VAL A 338 -14.77 5.50 -15.61
C VAL A 338 -15.83 6.58 -15.78
N THR A 339 -16.72 6.68 -14.82
CA THR A 339 -17.64 7.80 -14.67
C THR A 339 -17.06 8.78 -13.67
N VAL A 340 -16.61 9.94 -14.15
CA VAL A 340 -16.10 11.04 -13.32
C VAL A 340 -17.27 11.92 -12.90
N THR A 341 -17.36 12.21 -11.60
CA THR A 341 -18.34 13.14 -11.03
C THR A 341 -17.61 14.37 -10.49
N LEU A 342 -18.08 15.55 -10.88
CA LEU A 342 -17.65 16.86 -10.39
C LEU A 342 -18.81 17.50 -9.63
N ALA A 343 -18.73 17.52 -8.30
CA ALA A 343 -19.80 17.97 -7.42
C ALA A 343 -19.39 19.23 -6.63
N PRO A 344 -20.06 20.39 -6.82
CA PRO A 344 -19.81 21.58 -6.00
C PRO A 344 -20.12 21.34 -4.52
N VAL A 345 -19.23 21.83 -3.64
CA VAL A 345 -19.36 21.72 -2.18
C VAL A 345 -19.74 23.09 -1.63
N THR A 346 -20.92 23.17 -1.00
CA THR A 346 -21.49 24.43 -0.49
C THR A 346 -21.03 24.79 0.92
N GLU A 347 -20.63 23.81 1.73
CA GLU A 347 -20.10 24.02 3.08
C GLU A 347 -18.82 23.22 3.31
N VAL A 348 -17.73 23.93 3.57
CA VAL A 348 -16.47 23.31 4.00
C VAL A 348 -16.43 23.24 5.51
N THR A 349 -16.59 22.04 6.05
CA THR A 349 -16.58 21.79 7.51
C THR A 349 -15.18 21.51 8.07
N GLN A 350 -14.16 21.54 7.20
CA GLN A 350 -12.77 21.23 7.52
C GLN A 350 -12.03 22.47 8.03
N PRO A 351 -10.95 22.31 8.82
CA PRO A 351 -10.16 23.45 9.30
C PRO A 351 -9.52 24.22 8.14
N THR A 352 -9.85 25.51 8.03
CA THR A 352 -9.31 26.45 7.02
C THR A 352 -8.55 27.61 7.67
N THR A 353 -8.00 27.40 8.88
CA THR A 353 -7.38 28.48 9.65
C THR A 353 -6.25 29.12 8.84
N GLY A 354 -6.31 30.45 8.66
CA GLY A 354 -5.32 31.21 7.90
C GLY A 354 -5.43 31.05 6.37
N MET A 355 -6.51 30.44 5.87
CA MET A 355 -6.78 30.30 4.44
C MET A 355 -7.96 31.18 4.03
N VAL A 356 -7.88 31.76 2.84
CA VAL A 356 -8.97 32.48 2.18
C VAL A 356 -9.50 31.59 1.06
N MET A 357 -10.70 31.05 1.27
CA MET A 357 -11.40 30.23 0.30
C MET A 357 -12.05 31.11 -0.75
N ILE A 358 -11.91 30.77 -2.03
CA ILE A 358 -12.75 31.40 -3.06
C ILE A 358 -14.14 30.75 -3.01
N ALA A 359 -15.16 31.58 -2.78
CA ALA A 359 -16.54 31.11 -2.69
C ALA A 359 -16.94 30.35 -3.97
N GLY A 360 -17.59 29.20 -3.81
CA GLY A 360 -18.02 28.36 -4.94
C GLY A 360 -16.89 27.63 -5.69
N LYS A 361 -15.63 27.74 -5.27
CA LYS A 361 -14.50 26.99 -5.87
C LYS A 361 -14.06 25.84 -5.01
N VAL A 362 -15.02 25.04 -4.56
CA VAL A 362 -14.79 23.81 -3.81
C VAL A 362 -15.59 22.70 -4.44
N PHE A 363 -14.92 21.61 -4.76
CA PHE A 363 -15.52 20.50 -5.50
C PHE A 363 -15.07 19.17 -4.93
N GLU A 364 -16.02 18.29 -4.68
CA GLU A 364 -15.76 16.87 -4.51
C GLU A 364 -15.69 16.26 -5.90
N ILE A 365 -14.55 15.64 -6.20
CA ILE A 365 -14.34 14.96 -7.47
C ILE A 365 -14.18 13.49 -7.14
N THR A 366 -14.98 12.65 -7.80
CA THR A 366 -14.90 11.19 -7.70
C THR A 366 -14.83 10.57 -9.08
N ALA A 367 -14.31 9.35 -9.16
CA ALA A 367 -14.47 8.52 -10.35
C ALA A 367 -14.78 7.10 -9.94
N GLU A 368 -15.75 6.50 -10.63
CA GLU A 368 -16.21 5.14 -10.39
C GLU A 368 -16.13 4.32 -11.69
N THR A 369 -15.74 3.07 -11.60
CA THR A 369 -15.78 2.10 -12.70
C THR A 369 -17.24 1.73 -13.03
N GLU A 370 -17.48 0.99 -14.11
CA GLU A 370 -18.85 0.54 -14.45
C GLU A 370 -19.47 -0.30 -13.31
N ASP A 371 -18.65 -1.03 -12.56
CA ASP A 371 -19.07 -1.84 -11.41
C ASP A 371 -19.29 -1.01 -10.12
N GLY A 372 -19.07 0.30 -10.16
CA GLY A 372 -19.23 1.21 -9.03
C GLY A 372 -18.06 1.21 -8.05
N GLU A 373 -16.89 0.72 -8.46
CA GLU A 373 -15.66 0.78 -7.65
C GLU A 373 -14.97 2.14 -7.82
N LEU A 374 -14.51 2.73 -6.72
CA LEU A 374 -13.77 4.00 -6.78
C LEU A 374 -12.39 3.81 -7.39
N VAL A 375 -12.02 4.72 -8.29
CA VAL A 375 -10.70 4.73 -8.93
C VAL A 375 -9.66 5.27 -7.95
N THR A 376 -8.69 4.43 -7.58
CA THR A 376 -7.62 4.78 -6.63
C THR A 376 -6.22 4.71 -7.22
N GLN A 377 -6.08 4.29 -8.48
CA GLN A 377 -4.78 4.15 -9.15
C GLN A 377 -4.76 4.91 -10.47
N PHE A 378 -3.65 5.60 -10.71
CA PHE A 378 -3.45 6.42 -11.90
C PHE A 378 -2.07 6.14 -12.48
N SER A 379 -2.01 5.90 -13.79
CA SER A 379 -0.74 5.74 -14.50
C SER A 379 -0.16 7.08 -14.96
N GLU A 380 -1.02 8.09 -15.12
CA GLU A 380 -0.66 9.47 -15.50
C GLU A 380 -1.48 10.46 -14.64
N PRO A 381 -0.93 11.64 -14.31
CA PRO A 381 -1.67 12.64 -13.56
C PRO A 381 -2.81 13.23 -14.38
N ILE A 382 -3.91 13.56 -13.71
CA ILE A 382 -5.06 14.28 -14.25
C ILE A 382 -4.90 15.80 -14.05
N THR A 383 -5.57 16.59 -14.88
CA THR A 383 -5.53 18.05 -14.81
C THR A 383 -6.86 18.61 -14.32
N LEU A 384 -6.80 19.44 -13.29
CA LEU A 384 -7.92 20.23 -12.79
C LEU A 384 -7.78 21.66 -13.33
N THR A 385 -8.87 22.23 -13.83
CA THR A 385 -8.93 23.62 -14.29
C THR A 385 -10.06 24.34 -13.58
N PHE A 386 -9.76 25.49 -13.00
CA PHE A 386 -10.74 26.37 -12.37
C PHE A 386 -10.68 27.73 -13.02
N LYS A 387 -11.84 28.28 -13.38
CA LYS A 387 -11.94 29.62 -13.94
C LYS A 387 -12.49 30.58 -12.90
N LEU A 388 -11.79 31.70 -12.71
CA LEU A 388 -12.13 32.74 -11.76
C LEU A 388 -12.45 34.04 -12.49
N THR A 389 -13.40 34.76 -11.95
CA THR A 389 -13.79 36.10 -12.38
C THR A 389 -13.08 37.15 -11.53
N GLN A 390 -12.91 38.34 -12.08
CA GLN A 390 -12.35 39.47 -11.35
C GLN A 390 -13.21 39.84 -10.11
N GLU A 391 -14.52 39.64 -10.18
CA GLU A 391 -15.46 39.88 -9.07
C GLU A 391 -15.18 38.93 -7.89
N GLU A 392 -15.00 37.63 -8.16
CA GLU A 392 -14.66 36.63 -7.11
C GLU A 392 -13.34 36.97 -6.41
N LEU A 393 -12.34 37.47 -7.14
CA LEU A 393 -11.05 37.88 -6.58
C LEU A 393 -11.16 39.14 -5.71
N GLU A 394 -11.90 40.15 -6.18
CA GLU A 394 -12.14 41.40 -5.46
C GLU A 394 -12.94 41.16 -4.17
N GLU A 395 -13.95 40.28 -4.21
CA GLU A 395 -14.72 39.88 -3.03
C GLU A 395 -13.87 39.13 -2.01
N ALA A 396 -13.00 38.24 -2.46
CA ALA A 396 -12.08 37.50 -1.60
C ALA A 396 -10.91 38.37 -1.09
N GLY A 397 -10.61 39.49 -1.77
CA GLY A 397 -9.50 40.39 -1.43
C GLY A 397 -8.13 39.74 -1.64
N VAL A 398 -8.00 38.91 -2.69
CA VAL A 398 -6.78 38.16 -3.00
C VAL A 398 -6.38 38.36 -4.45
N ASP A 399 -5.08 38.36 -4.72
CA ASP A 399 -4.57 38.40 -6.09
C ASP A 399 -4.59 37.00 -6.71
N LEU A 400 -4.83 36.91 -8.02
CA LEU A 400 -4.89 35.63 -8.74
C LEU A 400 -3.56 34.85 -8.59
N GLU A 401 -2.43 35.54 -8.53
CA GLU A 401 -1.09 34.96 -8.39
C GLU A 401 -0.84 34.30 -7.02
N ASP A 402 -1.62 34.68 -6.00
CA ASP A 402 -1.52 34.12 -4.65
C ASP A 402 -2.33 32.81 -4.49
N LEU A 403 -3.10 32.44 -5.52
CA LEU A 403 -3.96 31.27 -5.48
C LEU A 403 -3.20 29.98 -5.73
N LYS A 404 -3.60 28.95 -4.98
CA LYS A 404 -3.24 27.56 -5.24
C LYS A 404 -4.47 26.68 -5.20
N VAL A 405 -4.41 25.58 -5.93
CA VAL A 405 -5.34 24.47 -5.73
C VAL A 405 -4.82 23.64 -4.57
N PHE A 406 -5.72 23.31 -3.65
CA PHE A 406 -5.45 22.37 -2.57
C PHE A 406 -6.40 21.19 -2.66
N TYR A 407 -5.97 20.07 -2.10
CA TYR A 407 -6.81 18.92 -1.84
C TYR A 407 -6.91 18.67 -0.33
N TRP A 408 -8.04 18.14 0.13
CA TRP A 408 -8.17 17.70 1.51
C TRP A 408 -7.57 16.30 1.68
N ASP A 409 -6.53 16.21 2.51
CA ASP A 409 -5.97 14.94 2.96
C ASP A 409 -6.66 14.54 4.28
N GLU A 410 -7.60 13.60 4.19
CA GLU A 410 -8.35 13.12 5.36
C GLU A 410 -7.44 12.52 6.43
N LYS A 411 -6.38 11.82 6.01
CA LYS A 411 -5.44 11.14 6.91
C LYS A 411 -4.59 12.14 7.68
N ALA A 412 -4.07 13.15 6.97
CA ALA A 412 -3.32 14.23 7.60
C ALA A 412 -4.22 15.25 8.33
N GLY A 413 -5.53 15.25 8.04
CA GLY A 413 -6.47 16.25 8.55
C GLY A 413 -6.11 17.67 8.10
N ALA A 414 -5.58 17.82 6.88
CA ALA A 414 -5.01 19.07 6.40
C ALA A 414 -5.27 19.29 4.91
N TRP A 415 -5.38 20.56 4.52
CA TRP A 415 -5.35 20.99 3.12
C TRP A 415 -3.93 21.00 2.59
N ILE A 416 -3.70 20.26 1.51
CA ILE A 416 -2.39 20.10 0.87
C ILE A 416 -2.38 20.79 -0.48
N ALA A 417 -1.44 21.72 -0.69
CA ALA A 417 -1.30 22.42 -1.95
C ALA A 417 -0.79 21.49 -3.07
N LEU A 418 -1.35 21.66 -4.26
CA LEU A 418 -0.90 21.05 -5.49
C LEU A 418 0.00 22.00 -6.29
N PRO A 419 0.90 21.45 -7.13
CA PRO A 419 1.54 22.22 -8.20
C PRO A 419 0.46 22.96 -9.00
N THR A 420 0.46 24.29 -8.89
CA THR A 420 -0.57 25.16 -9.49
C THR A 420 0.07 26.05 -10.55
N ARG A 421 -0.62 26.26 -11.66
CA ARG A 421 -0.29 27.25 -12.67
C ARG A 421 -1.44 28.23 -12.79
N VAL A 422 -1.10 29.50 -12.93
CA VAL A 422 -2.06 30.59 -13.03
C VAL A 422 -1.87 31.24 -14.39
N ASP A 423 -2.97 31.40 -15.12
CA ASP A 423 -3.02 32.18 -16.36
C ASP A 423 -3.86 33.45 -16.12
N PRO A 424 -3.21 34.62 -15.96
CA PRO A 424 -3.90 35.88 -15.73
C PRO A 424 -4.66 36.41 -16.95
N GLU A 425 -4.35 35.94 -18.17
CA GLU A 425 -5.08 36.37 -19.37
C GLU A 425 -6.47 35.73 -19.43
N THR A 426 -6.56 34.47 -19.01
CA THR A 426 -7.81 33.70 -19.05
C THR A 426 -8.53 33.65 -17.70
N GLY A 427 -7.86 34.08 -16.62
CA GLY A 427 -8.36 33.95 -15.24
C GLY A 427 -8.43 32.49 -14.79
N THR A 428 -7.57 31.63 -15.33
CA THR A 428 -7.61 30.20 -15.03
C THR A 428 -6.50 29.78 -14.07
N VAL A 429 -6.84 28.86 -13.19
CA VAL A 429 -5.96 28.22 -12.22
C VAL A 429 -6.01 26.73 -12.50
N THR A 430 -4.86 26.16 -12.85
CA THR A 430 -4.73 24.73 -13.18
C THR A 430 -3.84 24.01 -12.20
N ALA A 431 -4.17 22.75 -11.91
CA ALA A 431 -3.34 21.89 -11.07
C ALA A 431 -3.35 20.46 -11.56
N VAL A 432 -2.26 19.73 -11.26
CA VAL A 432 -2.14 18.31 -11.57
C VAL A 432 -2.25 17.47 -10.31
N THR A 433 -2.99 16.36 -10.39
CA THR A 433 -3.18 15.42 -9.28
C THR A 433 -3.23 13.97 -9.80
N ASP A 434 -3.08 13.01 -8.90
CA ASP A 434 -3.06 11.57 -9.16
C ASP A 434 -4.04 10.83 -8.24
N HIS A 435 -5.07 11.53 -7.78
CA HIS A 435 -6.12 11.01 -6.92
C HIS A 435 -7.35 11.90 -6.99
N PHE A 436 -8.48 11.37 -6.52
CA PHE A 436 -9.77 12.05 -6.41
C PHE A 436 -10.11 12.27 -4.93
N THR A 437 -10.61 13.45 -4.60
CA THR A 437 -11.00 13.90 -3.25
C THR A 437 -11.73 15.25 -3.36
N VAL A 438 -11.86 15.97 -2.26
CA VAL A 438 -12.28 17.37 -2.23
C VAL A 438 -11.11 18.28 -2.60
N PHE A 439 -11.32 19.12 -3.62
CA PHE A 439 -10.39 20.15 -4.05
C PHE A 439 -10.97 21.55 -3.82
N ALA A 440 -10.08 22.51 -3.55
CA ALA A 440 -10.47 23.91 -3.38
C ALA A 440 -9.42 24.85 -3.98
N VAL A 441 -9.89 25.96 -4.55
CA VAL A 441 -9.02 27.10 -4.88
C VAL A 441 -8.98 28.05 -3.69
N MET A 442 -7.78 28.30 -3.17
CA MET A 442 -7.57 29.12 -1.99
C MET A 442 -6.32 29.99 -2.10
N ALA A 443 -6.31 31.12 -1.38
CA ALA A 443 -5.08 31.80 -0.99
C ALA A 443 -4.67 31.38 0.42
N LYS A 444 -3.37 31.19 0.65
CA LYS A 444 -2.79 31.02 1.98
C LYS A 444 -1.69 32.06 2.15
N PRO A 445 -1.99 33.25 2.71
CA PRO A 445 -1.06 34.38 2.74
C PRO A 445 0.30 34.08 3.40
N ASP A 446 0.30 33.20 4.41
CA ASP A 446 1.52 32.81 5.13
C ASP A 446 2.29 31.66 4.44
N MET A 447 1.82 31.16 3.29
CA MET A 447 2.51 30.12 2.54
C MET A 447 3.68 30.71 1.77
N PRO A 448 4.91 30.17 1.92
CA PRO A 448 6.05 30.64 1.14
C PRO A 448 5.84 30.35 -0.36
N ALA A 449 6.10 31.34 -1.21
CA ALA A 449 5.89 31.23 -2.65
C ALA A 449 6.82 30.22 -3.35
N LEU A 450 8.06 30.06 -2.85
CA LEU A 450 9.09 29.14 -3.37
C LEU A 450 9.31 29.27 -4.89
N SER A 451 10.06 30.28 -5.32
CA SER A 451 10.19 30.63 -6.75
C SER A 451 10.97 29.61 -7.61
N ASP A 452 11.72 28.70 -7.00
CA ASP A 452 12.66 27.79 -7.66
C ASP A 452 12.22 26.32 -7.65
N ILE A 453 10.96 26.04 -7.29
CA ILE A 453 10.40 24.67 -7.34
C ILE A 453 9.48 24.45 -8.54
N LEU A 454 9.14 25.50 -9.29
CA LEU A 454 8.22 25.43 -10.43
C LEU A 454 8.79 24.49 -11.52
N GLY A 455 8.08 23.40 -11.81
CA GLY A 455 8.52 22.40 -12.80
C GLY A 455 9.64 21.48 -12.29
N HIS A 456 10.04 21.60 -11.03
CA HIS A 456 10.98 20.69 -10.40
C HIS A 456 10.30 19.36 -10.08
N TRP A 457 10.98 18.23 -10.25
CA TRP A 457 10.41 16.89 -10.03
C TRP A 457 9.90 16.65 -8.60
N GLY A 458 10.40 17.41 -7.63
CA GLY A 458 9.98 17.38 -6.23
C GLY A 458 8.95 18.44 -5.83
N GLU A 459 8.39 19.22 -6.77
CA GLU A 459 7.45 20.33 -6.49
C GLU A 459 6.29 19.87 -5.60
N LYS A 460 5.63 18.77 -5.98
CA LYS A 460 4.51 18.17 -5.23
C LYS A 460 4.90 17.82 -3.78
N ASP A 461 6.02 17.13 -3.62
CA ASP A 461 6.51 16.68 -2.30
C ASP A 461 6.87 17.86 -1.40
N ILE A 462 7.50 18.89 -1.97
CA ILE A 462 7.85 20.12 -1.24
C ILE A 462 6.57 20.84 -0.80
N LEU A 463 5.58 21.00 -1.69
CA LEU A 463 4.32 21.65 -1.35
C LEU A 463 3.54 20.89 -0.27
N ARG A 464 3.59 19.55 -0.25
CA ARG A 464 3.03 18.75 0.84
C ARG A 464 3.66 19.12 2.17
N LEU A 465 4.98 19.10 2.25
CA LEU A 465 5.69 19.41 3.49
C LEU A 465 5.52 20.87 3.93
N VAL A 466 5.40 21.82 2.99
CA VAL A 466 5.07 23.22 3.31
C VAL A 466 3.66 23.34 3.87
N SER A 467 2.70 22.62 3.27
CA SER A 467 1.31 22.63 3.72
C SER A 467 1.17 22.11 5.14
N LEU A 468 1.96 21.08 5.49
CA LEU A 468 2.06 20.47 6.82
C LEU A 468 2.98 21.24 7.79
N GLY A 469 3.61 22.34 7.37
CA GLY A 469 4.51 23.14 8.21
C GLY A 469 5.85 22.46 8.55
N VAL A 470 6.21 21.38 7.86
CA VAL A 470 7.46 20.63 8.06
C VAL A 470 8.65 21.39 7.48
N VAL A 471 8.46 22.00 6.30
CA VAL A 471 9.49 22.78 5.62
C VAL A 471 8.98 24.16 5.27
N GLY A 472 9.91 25.11 5.19
CA GLY A 472 9.66 26.43 4.62
C GLY A 472 10.68 26.76 3.53
N GLY A 473 10.65 28.00 3.06
CA GLY A 473 11.67 28.58 2.20
C GLY A 473 12.75 29.31 2.99
N TYR A 474 13.74 29.80 2.25
CA TYR A 474 14.68 30.81 2.71
C TYR A 474 14.02 32.20 2.62
N GLU A 475 14.61 33.18 3.31
CA GLU A 475 14.12 34.57 3.32
C GLU A 475 14.08 35.21 1.92
N ASP A 476 14.88 34.71 0.99
CA ASP A 476 14.91 35.15 -0.41
C ASP A 476 13.78 34.56 -1.27
N GLY A 477 12.86 33.79 -0.67
CA GLY A 477 11.73 33.18 -1.35
C GLY A 477 12.06 31.88 -2.10
N THR A 478 13.26 31.30 -1.91
CA THR A 478 13.68 30.05 -2.55
C THR A 478 13.54 28.84 -1.62
N PHE A 479 13.45 27.63 -2.19
CA PHE A 479 13.57 26.36 -1.50
C PHE A 479 14.98 25.77 -1.62
N ARG A 480 15.70 26.02 -2.72
CA ARG A 480 17.01 25.46 -3.07
C ARG A 480 17.02 23.92 -3.10
N PRO A 481 16.21 23.29 -3.97
CA PRO A 481 16.03 21.82 -3.96
C PRO A 481 17.31 21.05 -4.28
N GLU A 482 18.23 21.64 -5.04
CA GLU A 482 19.50 21.02 -5.43
C GLU A 482 20.64 21.28 -4.42
N ALA A 483 20.42 22.14 -3.41
CA ALA A 483 21.42 22.36 -2.38
C ALA A 483 21.52 21.14 -1.45
N GLY A 484 22.72 20.84 -0.96
CA GLY A 484 22.91 19.86 0.11
C GLY A 484 22.20 20.31 1.39
N ILE A 485 21.72 19.36 2.18
CA ILE A 485 21.09 19.62 3.47
C ILE A 485 21.97 19.11 4.61
N THR A 486 22.13 19.92 5.65
CA THR A 486 22.92 19.56 6.84
C THR A 486 22.15 18.59 7.75
N ARG A 487 22.87 17.84 8.58
CA ARG A 487 22.27 16.91 9.55
C ARG A 487 21.32 17.60 10.54
N GLN A 488 21.62 18.82 10.98
CA GLN A 488 20.73 19.56 11.90
C GLN A 488 19.45 20.05 11.21
N GLU A 489 19.52 20.45 9.94
CA GLU A 489 18.33 20.82 9.16
C GLU A 489 17.45 19.59 8.90
N PHE A 490 18.07 18.46 8.54
CA PHE A 490 17.34 17.22 8.33
C PHE A 490 16.71 16.69 9.62
N ALA A 491 17.40 16.82 10.77
CA ALA A 491 16.84 16.48 12.08
C ALA A 491 15.55 17.26 12.39
N LYS A 492 15.55 18.58 12.14
CA LYS A 492 14.33 19.40 12.26
C LYS A 492 13.21 18.88 11.37
N MET A 493 13.51 18.59 10.10
CA MET A 493 12.50 18.13 9.15
C MET A 493 11.91 16.77 9.55
N VAL A 494 12.73 15.81 10.01
CA VAL A 494 12.23 14.50 10.49
C VAL A 494 11.35 14.65 11.72
N VAL A 495 11.74 15.47 12.69
CA VAL A 495 10.95 15.70 13.93
C VAL A 495 9.56 16.25 13.59
N LEU A 496 9.50 17.29 12.74
CA LEU A 496 8.23 17.87 12.33
C LEU A 496 7.38 16.92 11.48
N ALA A 497 7.99 16.18 10.54
CA ALA A 497 7.28 15.18 9.73
C ALA A 497 6.73 14.03 10.57
N ALA A 498 7.45 13.64 11.63
CA ALA A 498 7.00 12.69 12.64
C ALA A 498 5.96 13.27 13.62
N GLY A 499 5.52 14.52 13.41
CA GLY A 499 4.55 15.23 14.26
C GLY A 499 5.03 15.37 15.70
N LEU A 500 6.34 15.44 15.90
CA LEU A 500 6.97 15.71 17.18
C LEU A 500 7.24 17.22 17.31
N GLU A 501 7.19 17.70 18.54
CA GLU A 501 7.50 19.09 18.88
C GLU A 501 8.97 19.23 19.31
N PRO A 502 9.62 20.40 19.08
CA PRO A 502 10.93 20.66 19.62
C PRO A 502 10.89 20.68 21.15
N ASP A 503 11.95 20.16 21.78
CA ASP A 503 12.10 20.26 23.23
C ASP A 503 12.25 21.74 23.65
N ALA A 504 11.40 22.17 24.59
CA ALA A 504 11.47 23.52 25.16
C ALA A 504 12.74 23.75 26.01
N GLU A 505 13.25 22.68 26.63
CA GLU A 505 14.47 22.69 27.44
C GLU A 505 15.40 21.59 26.91
N PRO A 506 16.20 21.88 25.86
CA PRO A 506 17.03 20.88 25.21
C PRO A 506 18.23 20.48 26.07
N GLU A 507 18.36 19.18 26.34
CA GLU A 507 19.52 18.59 27.03
C GLU A 507 20.30 17.71 26.04
N LEU A 508 21.49 18.17 25.66
CA LEU A 508 22.33 17.49 24.67
C LEU A 508 23.69 17.17 25.28
N THR A 509 24.14 15.92 25.15
CA THR A 509 25.39 15.42 25.74
C THR A 509 26.49 15.13 24.72
N PHE A 510 26.26 15.47 23.44
CA PHE A 510 27.26 15.33 22.40
C PHE A 510 28.44 16.27 22.64
N ALA A 511 29.65 15.80 22.30
CA ALA A 511 30.89 16.55 22.43
C ALA A 511 30.93 17.82 21.55
N ASP A 512 30.19 17.81 20.43
CA ASP A 512 30.02 18.93 19.50
C ASP A 512 28.66 19.65 19.67
N SER A 513 28.04 19.55 20.86
CA SER A 513 26.74 20.18 21.13
C SER A 513 26.76 21.71 21.05
N ASP A 514 27.93 22.35 21.23
CA ASP A 514 28.11 23.79 21.07
C ASP A 514 28.12 24.25 19.59
N GLU A 515 28.29 23.32 18.64
CA GLU A 515 28.23 23.60 17.20
C GLU A 515 26.80 23.55 16.63
N ILE A 516 25.85 23.02 17.41
CA ILE A 516 24.44 22.94 17.03
C ILE A 516 23.84 24.34 17.11
N ALA A 517 23.30 24.83 15.99
CA ALA A 517 22.68 26.14 15.95
C ALA A 517 21.53 26.25 16.96
N GLU A 518 21.36 27.41 17.60
CA GLU A 518 20.38 27.60 18.67
C GLU A 518 18.96 27.15 18.29
N TRP A 519 18.52 27.50 17.07
CA TRP A 519 17.22 27.11 16.54
C TRP A 519 17.04 25.60 16.37
N ALA A 520 18.13 24.84 16.22
CA ALA A 520 18.11 23.40 15.98
C ALA A 520 18.13 22.58 17.28
N ARG A 521 18.55 23.18 18.40
CA ARG A 521 18.80 22.45 19.67
C ARG A 521 17.56 21.69 20.16
N GLY A 522 16.40 22.34 20.17
CA GLY A 522 15.13 21.73 20.57
C GLY A 522 14.75 20.51 19.72
N TYR A 523 14.93 20.61 18.40
CA TYR A 523 14.65 19.51 17.47
C TYR A 523 15.63 18.35 17.64
N VAL A 524 16.93 18.64 17.72
CA VAL A 524 17.94 17.59 17.91
C VAL A 524 17.71 16.87 19.24
N SER A 525 17.39 17.60 20.31
CA SER A 525 17.06 17.02 21.61
C SER A 525 15.83 16.11 21.54
N ALA A 526 14.74 16.56 20.91
CA ALA A 526 13.54 15.76 20.72
C ALA A 526 13.83 14.48 19.93
N ALA A 527 14.61 14.57 18.85
CA ALA A 527 15.00 13.44 18.03
C ALA A 527 15.88 12.42 18.79
N VAL A 528 16.76 12.88 19.69
CA VAL A 528 17.56 12.00 20.54
C VAL A 528 16.66 11.27 21.54
N LYS A 529 15.75 11.98 22.22
CA LYS A 529 14.79 11.38 23.17
C LYS A 529 13.89 10.35 22.51
N ALA A 530 13.47 10.60 21.27
CA ALA A 530 12.65 9.70 20.48
C ALA A 530 13.45 8.52 19.88
N GLY A 531 14.76 8.45 20.06
CA GLY A 531 15.61 7.39 19.49
C GLY A 531 15.85 7.53 17.97
N ILE A 532 15.42 8.62 17.36
CA ILE A 532 15.62 8.93 15.93
C ILE A 532 17.11 9.16 15.65
N ILE A 533 17.81 9.86 16.56
CA ILE A 533 19.22 10.22 16.43
C ILE A 533 20.06 9.56 17.53
N THR A 534 21.09 8.82 17.13
CA THR A 534 22.07 8.20 18.03
C THR A 534 23.49 8.79 17.91
N GLY A 535 23.67 9.80 17.05
CA GLY A 535 24.98 10.37 16.69
C GLY A 535 25.68 9.62 15.55
N VAL A 536 26.91 10.05 15.23
CA VAL A 536 27.74 9.49 14.14
C VAL A 536 28.95 8.68 14.63
N GLY A 537 29.03 8.42 15.94
CA GLY A 537 30.22 7.86 16.61
C GLY A 537 30.96 8.91 17.44
N ASP A 538 31.91 8.46 18.28
CA ASP A 538 32.77 9.33 19.12
C ASP A 538 32.03 10.39 19.95
N ASN A 539 30.80 10.09 20.39
CA ASN A 539 29.91 11.01 21.08
C ASN A 539 29.64 12.32 20.31
N ARG A 540 29.54 12.26 18.98
CA ARG A 540 29.27 13.42 18.12
C ARG A 540 27.94 13.36 17.38
N PHE A 541 27.36 14.53 17.14
CA PHE A 541 26.18 14.72 16.29
C PHE A 541 26.53 15.13 14.86
N ALA A 542 27.59 15.93 14.67
CA ALA A 542 28.01 16.53 13.41
C ALA A 542 26.94 17.45 12.76
N PRO A 543 26.57 18.59 13.39
CA PRO A 543 25.40 19.38 12.98
C PRO A 543 25.47 19.97 11.57
N THR A 544 26.64 20.46 11.16
CA THR A 544 26.83 21.16 9.88
C THR A 544 27.24 20.26 8.73
N ASP A 545 27.54 18.99 9.01
CA ASP A 545 27.93 18.03 7.98
C ASP A 545 26.70 17.71 7.10
N PRO A 546 26.87 17.53 5.78
CA PRO A 546 25.80 17.06 4.91
C PRO A 546 25.27 15.70 5.37
N VAL A 547 23.95 15.54 5.39
CA VAL A 547 23.34 14.23 5.71
C VAL A 547 23.52 13.28 4.52
N THR A 548 23.99 12.07 4.78
CA THR A 548 24.08 11.03 3.74
C THR A 548 22.74 10.33 3.53
N ARG A 549 22.56 9.69 2.37
CA ARG A 549 21.35 8.89 2.09
C ARG A 549 21.12 7.79 3.12
N ALA A 550 22.18 7.10 3.56
CA ALA A 550 22.07 6.07 4.61
C ALA A 550 21.61 6.65 5.96
N GLN A 551 22.15 7.82 6.32
CA GLN A 551 21.74 8.51 7.55
C GLN A 551 20.29 9.00 7.45
N ALA A 552 19.90 9.55 6.31
CA ALA A 552 18.54 10.05 6.08
C ALA A 552 17.49 8.93 6.21
N ALA A 553 17.70 7.81 5.49
CA ALA A 553 16.83 6.63 5.57
C ALA A 553 16.73 6.09 7.00
N THR A 554 17.87 6.02 7.71
CA THR A 554 17.92 5.52 9.09
C THR A 554 17.14 6.41 10.06
N MET A 555 17.28 7.73 9.95
CA MET A 555 16.51 8.66 10.80
C MET A 555 15.02 8.58 10.50
N ILE A 556 14.62 8.45 9.23
CA ILE A 556 13.21 8.30 8.86
C ILE A 556 12.62 7.01 9.44
N MET A 557 13.25 5.86 9.22
CA MET A 557 12.69 4.60 9.73
C MET A 557 12.63 4.53 11.25
N ARG A 558 13.64 5.06 11.95
CA ARG A 558 13.58 5.16 13.41
C ARG A 558 12.44 6.04 13.90
N SER A 559 12.05 7.06 13.13
CA SER A 559 10.89 7.90 13.48
C SER A 559 9.55 7.16 13.40
N LEU A 560 9.49 6.05 12.67
CA LEU A 560 8.34 5.14 12.63
C LEU A 560 8.34 4.11 13.77
N GLY A 561 9.39 4.08 14.61
CA GLY A 561 9.54 3.07 15.66
C GLY A 561 9.93 1.68 15.15
N GLU A 562 10.27 1.57 13.86
CA GLU A 562 10.64 0.33 13.21
C GLU A 562 12.16 0.24 13.08
N VAL A 563 12.74 -0.82 13.66
CA VAL A 563 14.13 -1.19 13.43
C VAL A 563 14.14 -2.70 13.21
N GLU A 564 13.93 -3.09 11.96
CA GLU A 564 13.95 -4.50 11.54
C GLU A 564 15.34 -5.13 11.78
N THR A 565 15.38 -6.46 11.89
CA THR A 565 16.64 -7.21 11.87
C THR A 565 16.89 -7.81 10.48
N ALA A 566 17.98 -7.34 9.88
CA ALA A 566 18.60 -7.64 8.57
C ALA A 566 18.02 -8.78 7.69
N LEU A 567 17.59 -8.39 6.48
CA LEU A 567 17.67 -9.16 5.23
C LEU A 567 18.54 -8.40 4.22
N GLU A 568 19.05 -9.12 3.22
CA GLU A 568 19.99 -8.60 2.23
C GLU A 568 19.35 -7.55 1.29
N LEU A 569 20.04 -6.43 1.12
CA LEU A 569 19.68 -5.42 0.12
C LEU A 569 20.05 -5.93 -1.28
N THR A 570 19.14 -5.77 -2.25
CA THR A 570 19.33 -6.19 -3.65
C THR A 570 20.09 -5.16 -4.51
N PHE A 571 20.61 -4.11 -3.88
CA PHE A 571 21.39 -3.08 -4.57
C PHE A 571 22.75 -3.61 -5.02
N ALA A 572 23.19 -3.20 -6.20
CA ALA A 572 24.49 -3.55 -6.77
C ALA A 572 25.67 -3.07 -5.91
N ASP A 573 25.48 -2.06 -5.07
CA ASP A 573 26.45 -1.55 -4.10
C ASP A 573 26.11 -1.92 -2.65
N ALA A 574 25.31 -2.96 -2.42
CA ALA A 574 24.89 -3.39 -1.08
C ALA A 574 26.07 -3.67 -0.13
N GLU A 575 27.21 -4.12 -0.64
CA GLU A 575 28.44 -4.34 0.15
C GLU A 575 29.03 -3.03 0.70
N THR A 576 28.76 -1.89 0.06
CA THR A 576 29.23 -0.57 0.51
C THR A 576 28.32 0.03 1.59
N ILE A 577 27.12 -0.55 1.79
CA ILE A 577 26.15 -0.05 2.75
C ILE A 577 26.58 -0.47 4.17
N PRO A 578 26.77 0.49 5.09
CA PRO A 578 27.16 0.17 6.45
C PRO A 578 26.15 -0.74 7.16
N GLU A 579 26.64 -1.69 7.95
CA GLU A 579 25.78 -2.67 8.64
C GLU A 579 24.69 -2.03 9.50
N TRP A 580 25.01 -0.91 10.16
CA TRP A 580 24.06 -0.16 10.99
C TRP A 580 22.89 0.45 10.23
N ALA A 581 23.02 0.63 8.91
CA ALA A 581 22.02 1.26 8.05
C ALA A 581 21.17 0.25 7.27
N LYS A 582 21.64 -0.99 7.09
CA LYS A 582 21.05 -1.95 6.15
C LYS A 582 19.56 -2.20 6.40
N ALA A 583 19.20 -2.51 7.65
CA ALA A 583 17.81 -2.79 8.00
C ALA A 583 16.89 -1.58 7.78
N ALA A 584 17.34 -0.39 8.17
CA ALA A 584 16.56 0.82 7.95
C ALA A 584 16.43 1.18 6.46
N ILE A 585 17.47 0.92 5.66
CA ILE A 585 17.39 1.13 4.22
C ILE A 585 16.39 0.14 3.60
N LEU A 586 16.39 -1.12 4.04
CA LEU A 586 15.46 -2.13 3.55
C LEU A 586 14.01 -1.74 3.84
N GLY A 587 13.66 -1.46 5.09
CA GLY A 587 12.29 -1.04 5.44
C GLY A 587 11.88 0.26 4.73
N ALA A 588 12.82 1.19 4.52
CA ALA A 588 12.56 2.40 3.74
C ALA A 588 12.28 2.11 2.25
N VAL A 589 12.87 1.06 1.68
CA VAL A 589 12.60 0.60 0.30
C VAL A 589 11.24 -0.09 0.24
N GLU A 590 10.92 -0.97 1.19
CA GLU A 590 9.64 -1.69 1.24
C GLU A 590 8.45 -0.74 1.36
N LYS A 591 8.60 0.34 2.14
CA LYS A 591 7.59 1.40 2.27
C LYS A 591 7.63 2.46 1.15
N GLY A 592 8.51 2.29 0.15
CA GLY A 592 8.64 3.23 -0.97
C GLY A 592 9.12 4.63 -0.58
N ILE A 593 9.70 4.80 0.60
CA ILE A 593 10.27 6.06 1.11
C ILE A 593 11.55 6.39 0.36
N VAL A 594 12.39 5.38 0.09
CA VAL A 594 13.61 5.52 -0.68
C VAL A 594 13.63 4.52 -1.82
N THR A 595 14.10 4.97 -2.97
CA THR A 595 14.40 4.10 -4.12
C THR A 595 15.90 4.14 -4.42
N GLY A 596 16.38 3.09 -5.10
CA GLY A 596 17.69 3.09 -5.73
C GLY A 596 17.77 4.02 -6.93
N PHE A 597 18.96 4.12 -7.50
CA PHE A 597 19.22 4.76 -8.78
C PHE A 597 18.96 3.78 -9.94
N GLU A 598 18.88 4.29 -11.17
CA GLU A 598 18.64 3.49 -12.39
C GLU A 598 19.69 2.39 -12.59
N ASP A 599 20.91 2.57 -12.07
CA ASP A 599 22.00 1.60 -12.10
C ASP A 599 21.88 0.50 -11.01
N ASN A 600 20.72 0.41 -10.35
CA ASN A 600 20.44 -0.48 -9.22
C ASN A 600 21.36 -0.25 -8.01
N THR A 601 21.88 0.95 -7.80
CA THR A 601 22.68 1.28 -6.60
C THR A 601 21.90 2.12 -5.60
N PHE A 602 22.31 2.10 -4.33
CA PHE A 602 21.77 2.94 -3.27
C PHE A 602 22.60 4.21 -3.04
N LYS A 603 23.92 4.14 -3.21
CA LYS A 603 24.91 5.20 -2.93
C LYS A 603 24.84 5.72 -1.49
N PRO A 604 25.20 4.91 -0.48
CA PRO A 604 24.94 5.19 0.94
C PRO A 604 25.60 6.47 1.47
N ASP A 605 26.79 6.79 0.95
CA ASP A 605 27.58 7.96 1.38
C ASP A 605 27.26 9.23 0.57
N LEU A 606 26.46 9.12 -0.49
CA LEU A 606 26.05 10.28 -1.26
C LEU A 606 25.20 11.19 -0.38
N SER A 607 25.58 12.46 -0.30
CA SER A 607 24.82 13.47 0.44
C SER A 607 23.47 13.72 -0.21
N ALA A 608 22.42 13.81 0.60
CA ALA A 608 21.09 14.14 0.10
C ALA A 608 21.00 15.62 -0.26
N THR A 609 20.34 15.92 -1.37
CA THR A 609 19.87 17.29 -1.64
C THR A 609 18.61 17.58 -0.84
N ARG A 610 18.27 18.86 -0.67
CA ARG A 610 17.08 19.29 0.06
C ARG A 610 15.78 18.79 -0.61
N GLY A 611 15.76 18.71 -1.94
CA GLY A 611 14.65 18.13 -2.72
C GLY A 611 14.52 16.63 -2.50
N GLN A 612 15.62 15.88 -2.45
CA GLN A 612 15.61 14.45 -2.12
C GLN A 612 15.11 14.20 -0.70
N ALA A 613 15.58 14.98 0.26
CA ALA A 613 15.10 14.92 1.64
C ALA A 613 13.60 15.23 1.73
N ALA A 614 13.11 16.23 0.99
CA ALA A 614 11.69 16.56 0.93
C ALA A 614 10.85 15.41 0.37
N LYS A 615 11.28 14.76 -0.72
CA LYS A 615 10.57 13.60 -1.28
C LYS A 615 10.48 12.43 -0.31
N MET A 616 11.59 12.08 0.35
CA MET A 616 11.59 11.00 1.35
C MET A 616 10.66 11.30 2.52
N LEU A 617 10.67 12.53 3.02
CA LEU A 617 9.82 12.94 4.15
C LEU A 617 8.35 13.14 3.76
N SER A 618 8.07 13.57 2.54
CA SER A 618 6.71 13.61 1.98
C SER A 618 6.09 12.21 2.05
N LYS A 619 6.84 11.17 1.63
CA LYS A 619 6.41 9.77 1.77
C LYS A 619 6.20 9.33 3.21
N LEU A 620 7.09 9.71 4.13
CA LEU A 620 6.90 9.45 5.57
C LEU A 620 5.55 10.00 6.07
N THR A 621 5.17 11.21 5.68
CA THR A 621 3.87 11.82 6.07
C THR A 621 2.65 11.20 5.40
N VAL A 622 2.82 10.22 4.50
CA VAL A 622 1.72 9.43 3.93
C VAL A 622 1.64 8.10 4.67
N VAL A 623 2.77 7.39 4.72
CA VAL A 623 2.94 6.07 5.37
C VAL A 623 2.51 6.10 6.83
N ARG A 624 2.87 7.14 7.59
CA ARG A 624 2.54 7.25 9.01
C ARG A 624 1.03 7.15 9.31
N PHE A 625 0.19 7.51 8.34
CA PHE A 625 -1.26 7.48 8.50
C PHE A 625 -1.91 6.31 7.73
N GLU A 626 -1.11 5.33 7.29
CA GLU A 626 -1.57 4.05 6.72
C GLU A 626 -1.65 2.92 7.76
N ASP A 627 -0.90 3.04 8.87
CA ASP A 627 -0.98 2.18 10.07
C ASP A 627 -2.07 2.65 11.04
#